data_AF-A0A8B5X3R5-F1
#
_entry.id   AF-A0A8B5X3R5-F1
#
_cell.length_a   1.000
_cell.length_b   1.000
_cell.length_c   1.000
_cell.angle_alpha   90.00
_cell.angle_beta   90.00
_cell.angle_gamma   90.00
#
_symmetry.space_group_name_H-M   'P 1'
#
loop_
_entity.id
_entity.type
_entity.pdbx_description
1 polymer ?
#
loop_
_entity_poly.entity_id
_entity_poly.type
_entity_poly.pdbx_seq_one_letter_code
_entity_poly.pdbx_strand_id
1 'polypeptide(L)' 'MHAQLALGTHPISLGHPGADYRAADYLRQEIAFFETRLHEMGEKGDCAYEHALCRAYEALLRERRQQLAQLPN' A
#
# COMPACT_ATOMS: atom_id res chain seq x y z
N MET A 1 -4.96 -21.11 -9.12
CA MET A 1 -3.52 -20.82 -9.00
C MET A 1 -3.39 -19.47 -8.33
N HIS A 2 -2.96 -19.41 -7.06
CA HIS A 2 -2.83 -18.16 -6.31
C HIS A 2 -1.44 -17.58 -6.58
N ALA A 3 -1.37 -16.46 -7.30
CA ALA A 3 -0.14 -15.70 -7.46
C ALA A 3 0.10 -14.91 -6.16
N GLN A 4 0.99 -15.41 -5.33
CA GLN A 4 1.45 -14.72 -4.13
C GLN A 4 2.49 -13.69 -4.54
N LEU A 5 2.03 -12.49 -4.93
CA LEU A 5 2.91 -11.34 -5.11
C LEU A 5 3.40 -10.88 -3.74
N ALA A 6 4.57 -11.37 -3.34
CA ALA A 6 5.32 -10.89 -2.19
C ALA A 6 5.94 -9.53 -2.51
N LEU A 7 5.12 -8.48 -2.45
CA LEU A 7 5.61 -7.10 -2.35
C LEU A 7 6.18 -6.89 -0.95
N GLY A 8 7.50 -6.99 -0.85
CA GLY A 8 8.33 -6.44 0.24
C GLY A 8 7.74 -6.50 1.64
N THR A 9 7.77 -7.68 2.28
CA THR A 9 7.65 -7.77 3.74
C THR A 9 8.87 -7.12 4.38
N HIS A 10 8.78 -5.82 4.67
CA HIS A 10 9.70 -5.19 5.59
C HIS A 10 9.49 -5.79 6.98
N PRO A 11 10.54 -6.22 7.68
CA PRO A 11 10.41 -6.87 8.97
C PRO A 11 9.74 -5.87 9.93
N ILE A 12 8.61 -6.29 10.50
CA ILE A 12 7.96 -5.60 11.61
C ILE A 12 9.00 -5.57 12.74
N SER A 13 9.61 -4.39 12.92
CA SER A 13 10.54 -4.17 14.02
C SER A 13 9.71 -4.00 15.27
N LEU A 14 9.73 -5.01 16.15
CA LEU A 14 9.05 -4.97 17.44
C LEU A 14 9.50 -3.73 18.26
N GLY A 15 8.62 -2.73 18.36
CA GLY A 15 8.50 -1.84 19.52
C GLY A 15 9.62 -0.83 19.76
N HIS A 16 10.32 -0.38 18.72
CA HIS A 16 11.26 0.73 18.85
C HIS A 16 10.62 2.00 18.27
N PRO A 17 10.38 3.07 19.05
CA PRO A 17 9.64 4.24 18.56
C PRO A 17 10.28 4.90 17.32
N GLY A 18 11.60 4.81 17.16
CA GLY A 18 12.29 5.26 15.94
C GLY A 18 12.13 4.34 14.72
N ALA A 19 11.93 3.03 14.94
CA ALA A 19 11.58 2.08 13.88
C ALA A 19 10.10 2.20 13.50
N ASP A 20 9.21 2.44 14.47
CA ASP A 20 7.78 2.68 14.24
C ASP A 20 7.55 3.98 13.46
N TYR A 21 8.30 5.05 13.78
CA TYR A 21 8.24 6.31 13.00
C TYR A 21 8.71 6.12 11.56
N ARG A 22 9.83 5.39 11.35
CA ARG A 22 10.29 5.03 10.00
C ARG A 22 9.26 4.16 9.27
N ALA A 23 8.66 3.18 9.94
CA ALA A 23 7.62 2.35 9.38
C ALA A 23 6.39 3.19 8.97
N ALA A 24 5.99 4.16 9.79
CA ALA A 24 4.91 5.08 9.48
C ALA A 24 5.22 5.94 8.24
N ASP A 25 6.44 6.46 8.11
CA ASP A 25 6.86 7.24 6.95
C ASP A 25 6.92 6.40 5.67
N TYR A 26 7.40 5.15 5.75
CA TYR A 26 7.33 4.21 4.62
C TYR A 26 5.90 3.95 4.19
N LEU A 27 5.00 3.65 5.13
CA LEU A 27 3.59 3.42 4.83
C LEU A 27 2.93 4.65 4.21
N ARG A 28 3.25 5.87 4.69
CA ARG A 28 2.75 7.13 4.09
C ARG A 28 3.24 7.30 2.65
N GLN A 29 4.51 7.01 2.38
CA GLN A 29 5.06 7.08 1.01
C GLN A 29 4.36 6.09 0.08
N GLU A 30 4.16 4.85 0.54
CA GLU A 30 3.48 3.82 -0.25
C GLU A 30 2.00 4.15 -0.48
N ILE A 31 1.30 4.70 0.53
CA ILE A 31 -0.07 5.22 0.40
C ILE A 31 -0.12 6.31 -0.67
N ALA A 32 0.76 7.32 -0.59
CA ALA A 32 0.79 8.43 -1.55
C ALA A 32 1.09 7.95 -2.99
N PHE A 33 1.94 6.93 -3.13
CA PHE A 33 2.22 6.29 -4.41
C PHE A 33 0.95 5.66 -5.00
N PHE A 34 0.22 4.83 -4.25
CA PHE A 34 -0.99 4.17 -4.74
C PHE A 34 -2.11 5.18 -5.05
N GLU A 35 -2.28 6.21 -4.20
CA GLU A 35 -3.25 7.28 -4.44
C GLU A 35 -2.95 8.04 -5.74
N THR A 36 -1.68 8.37 -5.97
CA THR A 36 -1.25 9.05 -7.21
C THR A 36 -1.51 8.16 -8.43
N ARG A 37 -1.13 6.88 -8.37
CA ARG A 37 -1.37 5.93 -9.48
C ARG A 37 -2.84 5.72 -9.79
N LEU A 38 -3.68 5.59 -8.77
CA LEU A 38 -5.11 5.46 -8.95
C LEU A 38 -5.72 6.74 -9.53
N HIS A 39 -5.24 7.92 -9.11
CA HIS A 39 -5.68 9.19 -9.67
C HIS A 39 -5.30 9.33 -11.15
N GLU A 40 -4.07 8.96 -11.52
CA GLU A 40 -3.58 8.96 -12.91
C GLU A 40 -4.40 8.03 -13.83
N MET A 41 -4.92 6.91 -13.30
CA MET A 41 -5.70 5.92 -14.06
C MET A 41 -7.17 6.30 -14.30
N GLY A 42 -7.70 7.34 -13.65
CA GLY A 42 -9.09 7.77 -13.81
C GLY A 42 -10.14 6.81 -13.21
N GLU A 43 -11.40 6.92 -13.64
CA GLU A 43 -12.54 6.22 -13.01
C GLU A 43 -12.49 4.68 -13.06
N LYS A 44 -11.66 4.12 -13.95
CA LYS A 44 -11.30 2.70 -14.12
C LYS A 44 -10.65 2.63 -15.51
N GLY A 45 -9.33 2.44 -15.57
CA GLY A 45 -8.57 2.58 -16.82
C GLY A 45 -9.14 1.78 -18.01
N ASP A 46 -8.81 2.19 -19.21
CA ASP A 46 -9.56 1.90 -20.44
C ASP A 46 -9.50 0.43 -20.91
N CYS A 47 -8.68 -0.42 -20.28
CA CYS A 47 -8.57 -1.83 -20.63
C CYS A 47 -8.61 -2.80 -19.43
N ALA A 48 -8.82 -4.09 -19.72
CA ALA A 48 -8.89 -5.15 -18.70
C ALA A 48 -7.64 -5.23 -17.80
N TYR A 49 -6.47 -4.91 -18.35
CA TYR A 49 -5.24 -4.83 -17.57
C TYR A 49 -5.29 -3.70 -16.55
N GLU A 50 -5.69 -2.49 -16.96
CA GLU A 50 -5.80 -1.34 -16.07
C GLU A 50 -6.88 -1.54 -15.02
N HIS A 51 -8.02 -2.14 -15.38
CA HIS A 51 -9.04 -2.56 -14.40
C HIS A 51 -8.47 -3.49 -13.32
N ALA A 52 -7.69 -4.50 -13.72
CA ALA A 52 -7.07 -5.42 -12.77
C ALA A 52 -6.04 -4.69 -11.88
N LEU A 53 -5.30 -3.76 -12.47
CA LEU A 53 -4.28 -2.96 -11.78
C LEU A 53 -4.90 -1.99 -10.77
N CYS A 54 -5.97 -1.27 -11.14
CA CYS A 54 -6.75 -0.42 -10.22
C CYS A 54 -7.23 -1.22 -9.02
N ARG A 55 -7.84 -2.40 -9.23
CA ARG A 55 -8.31 -3.26 -8.14
C ARG A 55 -7.17 -3.71 -7.22
N ALA A 56 -6.01 -4.04 -7.79
CA ALA A 56 -4.84 -4.42 -7.01
C ALA A 56 -4.34 -3.26 -6.15
N TYR A 57 -4.24 -2.05 -6.72
CA TYR A 57 -3.82 -0.86 -6.00
C TYR A 57 -4.83 -0.43 -4.93
N GLU A 58 -6.14 -0.54 -5.18
CA GLU A 58 -7.16 -0.30 -4.15
C GLU A 58 -7.03 -1.25 -2.96
N ALA A 59 -6.78 -2.54 -3.22
CA ALA A 59 -6.59 -3.54 -2.18
C ALA A 59 -5.33 -3.25 -1.34
N LEU A 60 -4.21 -2.97 -2.00
CA LEU A 60 -2.95 -2.62 -1.34
C LEU A 60 -3.08 -1.32 -0.54
N LEU A 61 -3.71 -0.27 -1.11
CA LEU A 61 -3.95 0.99 -0.43
C LEU A 61 -4.76 0.81 0.85
N ARG A 62 -5.80 -0.03 0.82
CA ARG A 62 -6.59 -0.35 2.01
C ARG A 62 -5.74 -1.05 3.06
N GLU A 63 -4.93 -2.03 2.67
CA GLU A 63 -4.05 -2.75 3.59
C GLU A 63 -3.04 -1.81 4.27
N ARG A 64 -2.36 -0.94 3.52
CA ARG A 64 -1.38 0.00 4.07
C ARG A 64 -2.00 1.02 5.01
N ARG A 65 -3.20 1.51 4.70
CA ARG A 65 -3.97 2.36 5.63
C ARG A 65 -4.32 1.63 6.92
N GLN A 66 -4.69 0.35 6.84
CA GLN A 66 -4.93 -0.47 8.04
C GLN A 66 -3.66 -0.70 8.86
N GLN A 67 -2.51 -0.92 8.21
CA GLN A 67 -1.22 -1.06 8.89
C GLN A 67 -0.82 0.25 9.58
N LEU A 68 -0.99 1.39 8.91
CA LEU A 68 -0.66 2.71 9.47
C LEU A 68 -1.54 3.02 10.69
N ALA A 69 -2.83 2.66 10.66
CA ALA A 69 -3.76 2.84 11.78
C ALA A 69 -3.44 1.93 12.99
N GLN A 70 -2.64 0.88 12.80
CA GLN A 70 -2.21 -0.03 13.87
C GLN A 70 -0.88 0.41 14.51
N LEU A 71 -0.17 1.37 13.91
CA LEU A 71 1.05 1.91 14.51
C LEU A 71 0.71 2.82 15.69
N PRO A 72 1.49 2.76 16.78
CA PRO A 72 1.33 3.68 17.91
C PRO A 72 1.67 5.12 17.45
N ASN A 73 0.87 6.10 17.91
CA ASN A 73 1.08 7.53 17.67
C ASN A 73 2.31 8.07 18.40
#